data_AF-A0AAU0LQZ3-F1
#
_entry.id   AF-A0AAU0LQZ3-F1
#
_cell.length_a   1.000
_cell.length_b   1.000
_cell.length_c   1.000
_cell.angle_alpha   90.00
_cell.angle_beta   90.00
_cell.angle_gamma   90.00
#
_symmetry.space_group_name_H-M   'P 1'
#
loop_
_entity.id
_entity.type
_entity.pdbx_description
1 polymer ?
#
loop_
_entity_poly.entity_id
_entity_poly.type
_entity_poly.pdbx_seq_one_letter_code
_entity_poly.pdbx_strand_id
1 'polypeptide(L)'
;MIVGVGSNELKVITARAETTEKKVSLPDRWIKGLGNVQVYLSQMELAFQLNRIEALQLFKAIPKSAVKPEYFLSKSGNSYTFSAVAKPNSLKIGGIHRLNLIENLLIHVDSVSFYNHEDQQSTAIVLDFKEIQMLFLLSESVYRGFSGESKHIENLLVQLPEEWILGINNYFKTNEIFQPTLVSIEHNLQLGTMETMQASLSSMGLLGYDLWSNNYFYRKLPFKLSRLKRFNPRLQNAVKLIDEDAVLLLQHDKNGIKAEVKGSANLSHIVVGKGNDLQCTCSWFTNNRTNRGLCKHILAVKMKLSDIS
;
A
#
# COMPACT_ATOMS: atom_id res chain seq x y z
N MET A 1 -10.73 17.53 -30.90
CA MET A 1 -10.96 16.63 -29.75
C MET A 1 -12.12 17.22 -28.96
N ILE A 2 -13.14 16.42 -28.66
CA ILE A 2 -14.29 16.84 -27.85
C ILE A 2 -14.23 16.05 -26.55
N VAL A 3 -14.23 16.75 -25.42
CA VAL A 3 -14.33 16.16 -24.09
C VAL A 3 -15.68 16.56 -23.51
N GLY A 4 -16.58 15.60 -23.37
CA GLY A 4 -17.87 15.77 -22.71
C GLY A 4 -17.76 15.34 -21.25
N VAL A 5 -17.92 16.28 -20.33
CA VAL A 5 -17.91 15.99 -18.89
C VAL A 5 -19.36 16.02 -18.39
N GLY A 6 -19.94 14.85 -18.15
CA GLY A 6 -21.29 14.70 -17.60
C GLY A 6 -21.28 14.36 -16.12
N SER A 7 -22.44 14.52 -15.47
CA SER A 7 -22.62 14.10 -14.07
C SER A 7 -22.44 12.59 -13.85
N ASN A 8 -22.55 11.77 -14.90
CA ASN A 8 -22.47 10.30 -14.82
C ASN A 8 -21.31 9.67 -15.62
N GLU A 9 -20.72 10.39 -16.58
CA GLU A 9 -19.70 9.85 -17.47
C GLU A 9 -18.76 10.94 -17.96
N LEU A 10 -17.53 10.54 -18.29
CA LEU A 10 -16.59 11.34 -19.05
C LEU A 10 -16.49 10.72 -20.45
N LYS A 11 -16.75 11.50 -21.48
CA LYS A 11 -16.68 11.07 -22.87
C LYS A 11 -15.56 11.79 -23.59
N VAL A 12 -14.63 11.04 -24.18
CA VAL A 12 -13.52 11.57 -24.98
C VAL A 12 -13.72 11.13 -26.43
N ILE A 13 -13.93 12.09 -27.31
CA ILE A 13 -14.10 11.88 -28.74
C ILE A 13 -12.92 12.51 -29.47
N THR A 14 -12.22 11.67 -30.23
CA THR A 14 -11.14 12.07 -31.13
C THR A 14 -11.58 11.82 -32.57
N ALA A 15 -10.78 12.25 -33.55
CA ALA A 15 -11.05 11.95 -34.96
C ALA A 15 -11.01 10.44 -35.29
N ARG A 16 -10.44 9.60 -34.39
CA ARG A 16 -10.21 8.17 -34.63
C ARG A 16 -11.05 7.26 -33.75
N ALA A 17 -11.48 7.74 -32.58
CA ALA A 17 -12.13 6.92 -31.56
C ALA A 17 -13.00 7.74 -30.63
N GLU A 18 -14.03 7.09 -30.10
CA GLU A 18 -14.88 7.55 -29.02
C GLU A 18 -14.71 6.59 -27.83
N THR A 19 -14.38 7.14 -26.66
CA THR A 19 -14.24 6.37 -25.42
C THR A 19 -15.10 7.02 -24.35
N THR A 20 -15.85 6.21 -23.62
CA THR A 20 -16.67 6.64 -22.49
C THR A 20 -16.14 5.99 -21.21
N GLU A 21 -15.71 6.82 -20.25
CA GLU A 21 -15.38 6.38 -18.90
C GLU A 21 -16.67 6.22 -18.10
N LYS A 22 -16.95 4.98 -17.69
CA LYS A 22 -18.12 4.63 -16.89
C LYS A 22 -17.82 4.81 -15.41
N LYS A 23 -18.70 5.49 -14.69
CA LYS A 23 -18.66 5.45 -13.23
C LYS A 23 -18.94 4.04 -12.73
N VAL A 24 -18.17 3.62 -11.73
CA VAL A 24 -18.32 2.32 -11.07
C VAL A 24 -18.57 2.53 -9.58
N SER A 25 -19.39 1.67 -8.99
CA SER A 25 -19.55 1.64 -7.53
C SER A 25 -18.21 1.29 -6.89
N LEU A 26 -17.76 2.08 -5.91
CA LEU A 26 -16.51 1.83 -5.19
C LEU A 26 -16.67 0.64 -4.22
N PRO A 27 -16.14 -0.56 -4.53
CA PRO A 27 -16.32 -1.74 -3.69
C PRO A 27 -15.36 -1.69 -2.50
N ASP A 28 -15.73 -2.34 -1.39
CA ASP A 28 -14.92 -2.35 -0.16
C ASP A 28 -13.49 -2.86 -0.38
N ARG A 29 -13.33 -3.85 -1.27
CA ARG A 29 -12.00 -4.36 -1.66
C ARG A 29 -11.10 -3.28 -2.27
N TRP A 30 -11.66 -2.34 -3.03
CA TRP A 30 -10.87 -1.26 -3.62
C TRP A 30 -10.46 -0.23 -2.57
N ILE A 31 -11.34 0.08 -1.62
CA ILE A 31 -11.00 0.98 -0.51
C ILE A 31 -9.78 0.44 0.26
N LYS A 32 -9.80 -0.86 0.62
CA LYS A 32 -8.66 -1.52 1.27
C LYS A 32 -7.40 -1.47 0.41
N GLY A 33 -7.53 -1.80 -0.87
CA GLY A 33 -6.41 -1.75 -1.81
C GLY A 33 -5.81 -0.35 -1.92
N LEU A 34 -6.65 0.68 -2.05
CA LEU A 34 -6.22 2.07 -2.23
C LEU A 34 -5.42 2.58 -1.05
N GLY A 35 -5.78 2.23 0.20
CA GLY A 35 -4.99 2.57 1.39
C GLY A 35 -3.65 1.83 1.42
N ASN A 36 -3.66 0.51 1.23
CA ASN A 36 -2.43 -0.28 1.25
C ASN A 36 -1.40 0.15 0.18
N VAL A 37 -1.89 0.53 -1.01
CA VAL A 37 -1.04 1.04 -2.10
C VAL A 37 -0.18 2.21 -1.64
N GLN A 38 -0.73 3.14 -0.83
CA GLN A 38 0.01 4.34 -0.43
C GLN A 38 1.14 4.02 0.52
N VAL A 39 0.94 3.03 1.38
CA VAL A 39 1.99 2.65 2.31
C VAL A 39 3.16 2.00 1.57
N TYR A 40 2.88 1.14 0.57
CA TYR A 40 3.94 0.61 -0.30
C TYR A 40 4.68 1.73 -1.02
N LEU A 41 3.96 2.68 -1.62
CA LEU A 41 4.58 3.82 -2.32
C LEU A 41 5.47 4.65 -1.40
N SER A 42 5.06 4.89 -0.16
CA SER A 42 5.84 5.69 0.81
C SER A 42 7.16 5.07 1.25
N GLN A 43 7.37 3.79 0.96
CA GLN A 43 8.55 3.00 1.34
C GLN A 43 9.35 2.57 0.10
N MET A 44 9.06 3.17 -1.05
CA MET A 44 9.73 2.84 -2.31
C MET A 44 10.89 3.78 -2.60
N GLU A 45 11.97 3.21 -3.15
CA GLU A 45 13.14 3.95 -3.60
C GLU A 45 13.36 3.77 -5.09
N LEU A 46 13.93 4.79 -5.74
CA LEU A 46 14.26 4.75 -7.16
C LEU A 46 15.36 3.71 -7.41
N ALA A 47 15.06 2.68 -8.19
CA ALA A 47 16.00 1.63 -8.55
C ALA A 47 16.70 1.91 -9.88
N PHE A 48 15.93 2.25 -10.92
CA PHE A 48 16.45 2.53 -12.26
C PHE A 48 15.68 3.67 -12.91
N GLN A 49 16.38 4.46 -13.72
CA GLN A 49 15.78 5.43 -14.62
C GLN A 49 16.31 5.19 -16.04
N LEU A 50 15.37 5.06 -16.98
CA LEU A 50 15.64 4.77 -18.38
C LEU A 50 15.17 5.93 -19.23
N ASN A 51 15.91 6.24 -20.29
CA ASN A 51 15.40 7.09 -21.35
C ASN A 51 14.43 6.30 -22.26
N ARG A 52 13.74 7.01 -23.15
CA ARG A 52 12.80 6.42 -24.12
C ARG A 52 13.38 5.24 -24.90
N ILE A 53 14.60 5.37 -25.43
CA ILE A 53 15.21 4.37 -26.30
C ILE A 53 15.53 3.09 -25.50
N GLU A 54 16.12 3.24 -24.32
CA GLU A 54 16.41 2.14 -23.41
C GLU A 54 15.12 1.41 -23.00
N ALA A 55 14.06 2.15 -22.68
CA ALA A 55 12.76 1.57 -22.33
C ALA A 55 12.16 0.79 -23.50
N LEU A 56 12.13 1.36 -24.71
CA LEU A 56 11.64 0.67 -25.90
C LEU A 56 12.44 -0.60 -26.21
N GLN A 57 13.75 -0.60 -26.00
CA GLN A 57 14.58 -1.80 -26.18
C GLN A 57 14.30 -2.85 -25.11
N LEU A 58 14.22 -2.45 -23.85
CA LEU A 58 13.93 -3.34 -22.72
C LEU A 58 12.57 -4.03 -22.87
N PHE A 59 11.54 -3.30 -23.28
CA PHE A 59 10.17 -3.83 -23.34
C PHE A 59 9.94 -4.84 -24.47
N LYS A 60 10.76 -4.82 -25.53
CA LYS A 60 10.73 -5.84 -26.59
C LYS A 60 11.01 -7.25 -26.06
N ALA A 61 11.72 -7.38 -24.94
CA ALA A 61 12.04 -8.67 -24.32
C ALA A 61 10.90 -9.23 -23.46
N ILE A 62 9.78 -8.50 -23.28
CA ILE A 62 8.67 -8.94 -22.44
C ILE A 62 7.85 -10.02 -23.17
N PRO A 63 7.61 -11.18 -22.54
CA PRO A 63 6.68 -12.18 -23.05
C PRO A 63 5.28 -11.60 -23.27
N LYS A 64 4.69 -11.84 -24.45
CA LYS A 64 3.33 -11.36 -24.78
C LYS A 64 2.24 -12.14 -24.05
N SER A 65 2.51 -13.39 -23.64
CA SER A 65 1.59 -14.23 -22.88
C SER A 65 1.96 -14.26 -21.40
N ALA A 66 1.01 -14.70 -20.57
CA ALA A 66 1.24 -14.87 -19.14
C ALA A 66 2.33 -15.92 -18.88
N VAL A 67 3.30 -15.55 -18.06
CA VAL A 67 4.42 -16.41 -17.66
C VAL A 67 4.35 -16.70 -16.17
N LYS A 68 4.68 -17.94 -15.79
CA LYS A 68 4.78 -18.40 -14.41
C LYS A 68 6.03 -17.93 -13.66
N PRO A 69 7.25 -17.97 -14.24
CA PRO A 69 8.45 -17.58 -13.49
C PRO A 69 8.45 -16.09 -13.17
N GLU A 70 9.07 -15.76 -12.04
CA GLU A 70 9.38 -14.38 -11.67
C GLU A 70 10.48 -13.85 -12.59
N TYR A 71 10.39 -12.57 -12.96
CA TYR A 71 11.41 -11.91 -13.75
C TYR A 71 12.08 -10.84 -12.92
N PHE A 72 13.34 -10.56 -13.25
CA PHE A 72 14.17 -9.60 -12.58
C PHE A 72 14.72 -8.62 -13.60
N LEU A 73 14.56 -7.33 -13.34
CA LEU A 73 15.18 -6.25 -14.08
C LEU A 73 16.58 -6.02 -13.52
N SER A 74 17.59 -6.04 -14.39
CA SER A 74 18.96 -5.73 -14.02
C SER A 74 19.61 -4.82 -15.04
N LYS A 75 20.60 -4.05 -14.59
CA LYS A 75 21.47 -3.26 -15.45
C LYS A 75 22.83 -3.96 -15.57
N SER A 76 23.34 -4.07 -16.79
CA SER A 76 24.66 -4.62 -17.09
C SER A 76 25.39 -3.67 -18.03
N GLY A 77 26.36 -2.91 -17.52
CA GLY A 77 26.93 -1.79 -18.26
C GLY A 77 25.86 -0.77 -18.63
N ASN A 78 25.68 -0.54 -19.93
CA ASN A 78 24.69 0.42 -20.46
C ASN A 78 23.36 -0.22 -20.90
N SER A 79 23.17 -1.53 -20.70
CA SER A 79 21.93 -2.21 -21.10
C SER A 79 21.11 -2.64 -19.90
N TYR A 80 19.79 -2.61 -20.08
CA TYR A 80 18.81 -3.15 -19.14
C TYR A 80 18.24 -4.45 -19.70
N THR A 81 18.03 -5.45 -18.84
CA THR A 81 17.50 -6.75 -19.27
C THR A 81 16.55 -7.33 -18.24
N PHE A 82 15.45 -7.91 -18.72
CA PHE A 82 14.59 -8.80 -17.94
C PHE A 82 15.09 -10.24 -18.05
N SER A 83 15.26 -10.90 -16.90
CA SER A 83 15.74 -12.29 -16.81
C SER A 83 14.92 -13.08 -15.80
N ALA A 84 14.72 -14.38 -16.03
CA ALA A 84 14.12 -15.26 -15.02
C ALA A 84 15.11 -15.65 -13.88
N VAL A 85 16.38 -15.24 -14.01
CA VAL A 85 17.43 -15.48 -13.02
C VAL A 85 17.73 -14.19 -12.28
N ALA A 86 17.63 -14.22 -10.96
CA ALA A 86 17.97 -13.12 -10.08
C ALA A 86 19.48 -12.84 -10.12
N LYS A 87 19.83 -11.55 -10.15
CA LYS A 87 21.21 -11.05 -10.04
C LYS A 87 21.33 -10.10 -8.84
N PRO A 88 22.55 -9.83 -8.33
CA PRO A 88 22.77 -8.77 -7.35
C PRO A 88 22.19 -7.44 -7.86
N ASN A 89 21.52 -6.70 -6.97
CA ASN A 89 20.86 -5.42 -7.27
C ASN A 89 19.80 -5.48 -8.39
N SER A 90 19.25 -6.67 -8.66
CA SER A 90 18.13 -6.80 -9.60
C SER A 90 16.79 -6.55 -8.91
N LEU A 91 15.86 -5.96 -9.66
CA LEU A 91 14.52 -5.63 -9.23
C LEU A 91 13.55 -6.73 -9.66
N LYS A 92 12.95 -7.44 -8.71
CA LYS A 92 11.88 -8.41 -8.98
C LYS A 92 10.66 -7.73 -9.59
N ILE A 93 10.17 -8.28 -10.70
CA ILE A 93 8.92 -7.89 -11.37
C ILE A 93 7.96 -9.08 -11.32
N GLY A 94 6.92 -8.94 -10.50
CA GLY A 94 5.81 -9.88 -10.47
C GLY A 94 5.04 -9.88 -11.79
N GLY A 95 4.88 -11.04 -12.43
CA GLY A 95 4.05 -11.16 -13.63
C GLY A 95 4.40 -10.15 -14.73
N ILE A 96 5.62 -10.22 -15.26
CA ILE A 96 6.21 -9.28 -16.23
C ILE A 96 5.30 -8.94 -17.43
N HIS A 97 4.48 -9.88 -17.89
CA HIS A 97 3.53 -9.68 -18.99
C HIS A 97 2.53 -8.55 -18.74
N ARG A 98 2.28 -8.16 -17.47
CA ARG A 98 1.47 -6.99 -17.11
C ARG A 98 2.03 -5.68 -17.69
N LEU A 99 3.34 -5.63 -17.94
CA LEU A 99 4.02 -4.48 -18.52
C LEU A 99 3.71 -4.26 -20.01
N ASN A 100 3.15 -5.24 -20.70
CA ASN A 100 2.67 -5.02 -22.07
C ASN A 100 1.58 -3.93 -22.15
N LEU A 101 0.86 -3.67 -21.05
CA LEU A 101 -0.17 -2.62 -20.98
C LEU A 101 0.39 -1.21 -21.19
N ILE A 102 1.67 -0.99 -20.89
CA ILE A 102 2.30 0.33 -20.97
C ILE A 102 3.21 0.49 -22.21
N GLU A 103 3.45 -0.57 -22.96
CA GLU A 103 4.37 -0.61 -24.11
C GLU A 103 4.05 0.47 -25.15
N ASN A 104 2.76 0.64 -25.49
CA ASN A 104 2.32 1.62 -26.48
C ASN A 104 2.49 3.08 -26.02
N LEU A 105 2.63 3.32 -24.71
CA LEU A 105 2.83 4.66 -24.16
C LEU A 105 4.30 5.08 -24.23
N LEU A 106 5.23 4.13 -24.32
CA LEU A 106 6.67 4.39 -24.26
C LEU A 106 7.18 5.28 -25.39
N ILE A 107 6.52 5.32 -26.54
CA ILE A 107 6.94 6.20 -27.64
C ILE A 107 6.77 7.69 -27.29
N HIS A 108 5.92 8.00 -26.31
CA HIS A 108 5.60 9.36 -25.91
C HIS A 108 6.32 9.82 -24.63
N VAL A 109 6.97 8.92 -23.89
CA VAL A 109 7.63 9.28 -22.61
C VAL A 109 8.96 9.97 -22.84
N ASP A 110 9.37 10.84 -21.93
CA ASP A 110 10.74 11.34 -21.83
C ASP A 110 11.62 10.39 -21.01
N SER A 111 11.09 9.85 -19.91
CA SER A 111 11.78 8.82 -19.11
C SER A 111 10.83 7.78 -18.50
N VAL A 112 11.40 6.64 -18.12
CA VAL A 112 10.74 5.58 -17.34
C VAL A 112 11.54 5.31 -16.09
N SER A 113 10.92 5.50 -14.93
CA SER A 113 11.53 5.23 -13.63
C SER A 113 10.93 3.98 -13.00
N PHE A 114 11.79 3.09 -12.52
CA PHE A 114 11.42 1.90 -11.78
C PHE A 114 11.77 2.10 -10.31
N TYR A 115 10.81 1.85 -9.43
CA TYR A 115 10.98 1.96 -8.00
C TYR A 115 10.80 0.59 -7.35
N ASN A 116 11.62 0.32 -6.35
CA ASN A 116 11.58 -0.91 -5.58
C ASN A 116 11.10 -0.64 -4.16
N HIS A 117 10.35 -1.58 -3.61
CA HIS A 117 10.13 -1.67 -2.18
C HIS A 117 11.17 -2.62 -1.56
N GLU A 118 11.69 -2.34 -0.36
CA GLU A 118 12.79 -3.09 0.28
C GLU A 118 12.58 -4.62 0.27
N ASP A 119 11.37 -5.09 0.58
CA ASP A 119 11.02 -6.51 0.62
C ASP A 119 10.75 -7.16 -0.76
N GLN A 120 10.90 -6.41 -1.85
CA GLN A 120 10.61 -6.82 -3.23
C GLN A 120 9.20 -7.37 -3.48
N GLN A 121 8.21 -6.97 -2.66
CA GLN A 121 6.81 -7.38 -2.81
C GLN A 121 5.99 -6.47 -3.70
N SER A 122 6.56 -5.38 -4.17
CA SER A 122 5.90 -4.50 -5.12
C SER A 122 6.92 -3.70 -5.92
N THR A 123 6.49 -3.27 -7.09
CA THR A 123 7.29 -2.45 -8.01
C THR A 123 6.42 -1.34 -8.54
N ALA A 124 6.89 -0.10 -8.47
CA ALA A 124 6.25 0.99 -9.19
C ALA A 124 7.03 1.34 -10.46
N ILE A 125 6.30 1.75 -11.48
CA ILE A 125 6.82 2.25 -12.74
C ILE A 125 6.18 3.61 -12.97
N VAL A 126 6.99 4.64 -13.11
CA VAL A 126 6.55 5.99 -13.42
C VAL A 126 6.95 6.30 -14.86
N LEU A 127 5.96 6.55 -15.69
CA LEU A 127 6.15 7.10 -17.03
C LEU A 127 6.09 8.61 -16.93
N ASP A 128 7.16 9.28 -17.36
CA ASP A 128 7.25 10.73 -17.37
C ASP A 128 7.03 11.27 -18.78
N PHE A 129 6.04 12.13 -18.95
CA PHE A 129 5.71 12.84 -20.19
C PHE A 129 5.97 14.36 -20.05
N LYS A 130 6.91 14.75 -19.18
CA LYS A 130 7.23 16.12 -18.72
C LYS A 130 6.16 16.73 -17.82
N GLU A 131 5.04 17.13 -18.40
CA GLU A 131 3.98 17.85 -17.68
C GLU A 131 3.03 16.89 -16.95
N ILE A 132 3.05 15.62 -17.36
CA ILE A 132 2.16 14.58 -16.84
C ILE A 132 3.00 13.37 -16.51
N GLN A 133 2.71 12.77 -15.36
CA GLN A 133 3.30 11.51 -14.95
C GLN A 133 2.20 10.45 -14.80
N MET A 134 2.53 9.21 -15.16
CA MET A 134 1.63 8.07 -14.99
C MET A 134 2.32 7.00 -14.17
N LEU A 135 1.78 6.76 -12.98
CA LEU A 135 2.28 5.78 -12.03
C LEU A 135 1.51 4.47 -12.15
N PHE A 136 2.25 3.37 -12.35
CA PHE A 136 1.76 2.01 -12.33
C PHE A 136 2.38 1.27 -11.14
N LEU A 137 1.56 0.87 -10.18
CA LEU A 137 2.03 0.04 -9.07
C LEU A 137 1.62 -1.42 -9.29
N LEU A 138 2.61 -2.30 -9.25
CA LEU A 138 2.44 -3.74 -9.39
C LEU A 138 2.68 -4.42 -8.05
N SER A 139 1.76 -5.29 -7.67
CA SER A 139 1.93 -6.22 -6.55
C SER A 139 2.92 -7.34 -6.87
N GLU A 140 3.34 -8.10 -5.85
CA GLU A 140 4.33 -9.18 -5.96
C GLU A 140 4.01 -10.20 -7.07
N SER A 141 2.73 -10.50 -7.31
CA SER A 141 2.30 -11.44 -8.35
C SER A 141 0.90 -11.12 -8.85
N VAL A 142 0.48 -11.79 -9.92
CA VAL A 142 -0.87 -11.63 -10.51
C VAL A 142 -1.99 -12.15 -9.59
N TYR A 143 -1.66 -13.05 -8.65
CA TYR A 143 -2.62 -13.66 -7.73
C TYR A 143 -2.65 -12.97 -6.36
N ARG A 144 -1.73 -12.02 -6.13
CA ARG A 144 -1.61 -11.29 -4.87
C ARG A 144 -1.99 -9.83 -5.08
N GLY A 145 -3.22 -9.45 -4.71
CA GLY A 145 -3.70 -8.08 -4.83
C GLY A 145 -3.57 -7.28 -3.53
N PHE A 146 -3.33 -5.97 -3.64
CA PHE A 146 -3.18 -5.06 -2.50
C PHE A 146 -4.35 -5.09 -1.51
N SER A 147 -5.57 -5.39 -1.97
CA SER A 147 -6.77 -5.46 -1.11
C SER A 147 -6.73 -6.55 -0.04
N GLY A 148 -5.96 -7.62 -0.25
CA GLY A 148 -5.80 -8.71 0.70
C GLY A 148 -4.58 -8.54 1.61
N GLU A 149 -3.71 -7.59 1.28
CA GLU A 149 -2.56 -7.25 2.11
C GLU A 149 -3.01 -6.36 3.26
N SER A 150 -2.31 -6.40 4.40
CA SER A 150 -2.56 -5.43 5.49
C SER A 150 -1.29 -5.26 6.31
N LYS A 151 -0.17 -5.01 5.63
CA LYS A 151 1.16 -4.90 6.25
C LYS A 151 1.19 -3.91 7.40
N HIS A 152 0.43 -2.81 7.27
CA HIS A 152 0.33 -1.73 8.25
C HIS A 152 -1.04 -1.64 8.93
N ILE A 153 -1.69 -2.80 9.12
CA ILE A 153 -2.95 -2.90 9.87
C ILE A 153 -2.85 -2.35 11.30
N GLU A 154 -1.65 -2.33 11.88
CA GLU A 154 -1.40 -1.79 13.20
C GLU A 154 -1.63 -0.26 13.29
N ASN A 155 -1.46 0.48 12.18
CA ASN A 155 -1.78 1.91 12.13
C ASN A 155 -3.28 2.18 12.31
N LEU A 156 -4.13 1.16 12.11
CA LEU A 156 -5.57 1.23 12.33
C LEU A 156 -5.96 0.86 13.78
N LEU A 157 -5.00 0.46 14.63
CA LEU A 157 -5.25 0.24 16.06
C LEU A 157 -5.53 1.54 16.78
N VAL A 158 -4.85 2.61 16.37
CA VAL A 158 -5.07 3.93 16.96
C VAL A 158 -6.43 4.45 16.50
N GLN A 159 -7.33 4.64 17.46
CA GLN A 159 -8.61 5.27 17.21
C GLN A 159 -8.44 6.79 17.16
N LEU A 160 -8.56 7.36 15.97
CA LEU A 160 -8.64 8.80 15.82
C LEU A 160 -10.05 9.30 16.18
N PRO A 161 -10.18 10.41 16.93
CA PRO A 161 -11.46 11.07 17.12
C PRO A 161 -12.10 11.48 15.79
N GLU A 162 -13.42 11.34 15.66
CA GLU A 162 -14.11 11.61 14.40
C GLU A 162 -14.02 13.09 14.01
N GLU A 163 -14.01 13.98 15.00
CA GLU A 163 -13.82 15.42 14.83
C GLU A 163 -12.47 15.77 14.18
N TRP A 164 -11.41 15.02 14.44
CA TRP A 164 -10.10 15.27 13.81
C TRP A 164 -10.11 14.91 12.33
N ILE A 165 -10.74 13.78 11.99
CA ILE A 165 -10.85 13.36 10.59
C ILE A 165 -11.73 14.35 9.81
N LEU A 166 -12.83 14.82 10.42
CA LEU A 166 -13.68 15.86 9.85
C LEU A 166 -12.92 17.18 9.68
N GLY A 167 -12.16 17.60 10.70
CA GLY A 167 -11.34 18.80 10.66
C GLY A 167 -10.33 18.79 9.51
N ILE A 168 -9.54 17.70 9.40
CA ILE A 168 -8.57 17.52 8.31
C ILE A 168 -9.25 17.49 6.95
N ASN A 169 -10.39 16.80 6.82
CA ASN A 169 -11.14 16.75 5.56
C ASN A 169 -11.68 18.13 5.13
N ASN A 170 -11.93 19.02 6.07
CA ASN A 170 -12.34 20.40 5.79
C ASN A 170 -11.13 21.32 5.54
N TYR A 171 -9.99 21.05 6.19
CA TYR A 171 -8.76 21.82 6.05
C TYR A 171 -8.13 21.64 4.66
N PHE A 172 -7.93 20.39 4.23
CA PHE A 172 -7.24 20.09 2.98
C PHE A 172 -8.17 20.03 1.78
N LYS A 173 -7.71 20.58 0.65
CA LYS A 173 -8.30 20.40 -0.68
C LYS A 173 -7.86 19.06 -1.27
N THR A 174 -8.62 18.58 -2.24
CA THR A 174 -8.25 17.36 -2.98
C THR A 174 -6.92 17.58 -3.71
N ASN A 175 -6.00 16.64 -3.58
CA ASN A 175 -4.64 16.64 -4.14
C ASN A 175 -3.72 17.74 -3.59
N GLU A 176 -4.09 18.37 -2.48
CA GLU A 176 -3.20 19.29 -1.78
C GLU A 176 -2.07 18.52 -1.08
N ILE A 177 -0.86 19.06 -1.12
CA ILE A 177 0.30 18.45 -0.44
C ILE A 177 0.02 18.39 1.06
N PHE A 178 0.19 17.22 1.65
CA PHE A 178 -0.04 16.97 3.07
C PHE A 178 1.29 17.06 3.82
N GLN A 179 1.51 18.17 4.52
CA GLN A 179 2.72 18.43 5.32
C GLN A 179 2.39 18.42 6.81
N PRO A 180 2.54 17.28 7.52
CA PRO A 180 2.11 17.15 8.91
C PRO A 180 2.85 18.12 9.85
N THR A 181 4.12 18.40 9.57
CA THR A 181 4.96 19.28 10.39
C THR A 181 4.45 20.73 10.35
N LEU A 182 4.06 21.24 9.17
CA LEU A 182 3.53 22.59 9.06
C LEU A 182 2.19 22.71 9.78
N VAL A 183 1.28 21.77 9.56
CA VAL A 183 -0.02 21.72 10.28
C VAL A 183 0.19 21.67 11.79
N SER A 184 1.19 20.90 12.25
CA SER A 184 1.53 20.83 13.68
C SER A 184 1.89 22.20 14.24
N ILE A 185 2.73 22.95 13.53
CA ILE A 185 3.22 24.27 13.94
C ILE A 185 2.07 25.29 13.91
N GLU A 186 1.32 25.35 12.81
CA GLU A 186 0.22 26.31 12.62
C GLU A 186 -0.87 26.18 13.68
N HIS A 187 -1.14 24.94 14.12
CA HIS A 187 -2.22 24.63 15.06
C HIS A 187 -1.74 24.25 16.46
N ASN A 188 -0.44 24.38 16.76
CA ASN A 188 0.17 24.00 18.03
C ASN A 188 -0.16 22.54 18.45
N LEU A 189 -0.13 21.61 17.49
CA LEU A 189 -0.35 20.19 17.73
C LEU A 189 0.98 19.49 18.03
N GLN A 190 0.94 18.45 18.88
CA GLN A 190 2.10 17.61 19.10
C GLN A 190 2.47 16.83 17.83
N LEU A 191 3.75 16.82 17.46
CA LEU A 191 4.24 16.14 16.26
C LEU A 191 3.83 14.66 16.20
N GLY A 192 3.98 13.94 17.32
CA GLY A 192 3.59 12.51 17.38
C GLY A 192 2.09 12.27 17.15
N THR A 193 1.24 13.26 17.45
CA THR A 193 -0.20 13.20 17.13
C THR A 193 -0.42 13.28 15.62
N MET A 194 0.27 14.21 14.95
CA MET A 194 0.18 14.37 13.49
C MET A 194 0.79 13.19 12.72
N GLU A 195 1.88 12.60 13.22
CA GLU A 195 2.47 11.37 12.66
C GLU A 195 1.49 10.19 12.74
N THR A 196 0.87 10.00 13.90
CA THR A 196 -0.16 8.99 14.11
C THR A 196 -1.36 9.21 13.19
N MET A 197 -1.78 10.46 13.04
CA MET A 197 -2.85 10.82 12.14
C MET A 197 -2.49 10.54 10.68
N GLN A 198 -1.29 10.90 10.23
CA GLN A 198 -0.81 10.59 8.89
C GLN A 198 -0.82 9.09 8.61
N ALA A 199 -0.29 8.29 9.53
CA ALA A 199 -0.24 6.84 9.41
C ALA A 199 -1.64 6.23 9.28
N SER A 200 -2.59 6.73 10.08
CA SER A 200 -3.98 6.29 10.07
C SER A 200 -4.71 6.73 8.77
N LEU A 201 -4.61 7.99 8.37
CA LEU A 201 -5.20 8.51 7.14
C LEU A 201 -4.66 7.80 5.88
N SER A 202 -3.36 7.50 5.84
CA SER A 202 -2.74 6.70 4.78
C SER A 202 -3.33 5.30 4.71
N SER A 203 -3.43 4.59 5.85
CA SER A 203 -4.07 3.28 5.93
C SER A 203 -5.58 3.29 5.59
N MET A 204 -6.25 4.42 5.81
CA MET A 204 -7.64 4.67 5.40
C MET A 204 -7.79 5.00 3.90
N GLY A 205 -6.69 5.26 3.19
CA GLY A 205 -6.68 5.67 1.78
C GLY A 205 -7.05 7.14 1.55
N LEU A 206 -7.04 7.96 2.61
CA LEU A 206 -7.33 9.39 2.55
C LEU A 206 -6.08 10.24 2.28
N LEU A 207 -4.90 9.63 2.29
CA LEU A 207 -3.71 10.22 1.71
C LEU A 207 -3.36 9.47 0.43
N GLY A 208 -2.70 10.15 -0.49
CA GLY A 208 -1.93 9.56 -1.58
C GLY A 208 -0.46 9.80 -1.34
N TYR A 209 0.41 8.98 -1.92
CA TYR A 209 1.85 9.23 -1.91
C TYR A 209 2.35 9.47 -3.34
N ASP A 210 3.09 10.54 -3.55
CA ASP A 210 3.74 10.83 -4.82
C ASP A 210 5.23 10.48 -4.75
N LEU A 211 5.65 9.54 -5.60
CA LEU A 211 7.04 9.07 -5.65
C LEU A 211 8.01 10.11 -6.23
N TRP A 212 7.51 11.05 -7.02
CA TRP A 212 8.36 12.06 -7.65
C TRP A 212 8.72 13.18 -6.68
N SER A 213 7.71 13.80 -6.06
CA SER A 213 7.92 14.83 -5.04
C SER A 213 8.27 14.26 -3.66
N ASN A 214 8.13 12.95 -3.46
CA ASN A 214 8.37 12.26 -2.19
C ASN A 214 7.52 12.84 -1.04
N ASN A 215 6.26 13.13 -1.33
CA ASN A 215 5.33 13.75 -0.38
C ASN A 215 3.97 13.04 -0.38
N TYR A 216 3.30 13.09 0.77
CA TYR A 216 1.89 12.76 0.84
C TYR A 216 1.05 13.90 0.26
N PHE A 217 -0.11 13.57 -0.28
CA PHE A 217 -1.15 14.52 -0.67
C PHE A 217 -2.52 14.05 -0.18
N TYR A 218 -3.42 14.99 0.11
CA TYR A 218 -4.74 14.65 0.63
C TYR A 218 -5.69 14.16 -0.46
N ARG A 219 -6.40 13.07 -0.21
CA ARG A 219 -7.32 12.42 -1.17
C ARG A 219 -8.71 12.32 -0.59
N LYS A 220 -9.66 13.01 -1.23
CA LYS A 220 -11.09 12.87 -0.93
C LYS A 220 -11.68 11.72 -1.74
N LEU A 221 -11.89 10.58 -1.07
CA LEU A 221 -12.55 9.42 -1.68
C LEU A 221 -14.06 9.46 -1.40
N PRO A 222 -14.91 9.05 -2.37
CA PRO A 222 -16.37 9.17 -2.26
C PRO A 222 -16.98 8.04 -1.40
N PHE A 223 -16.58 7.93 -0.13
CA PHE A 223 -17.17 6.99 0.82
C PHE A 223 -17.33 7.60 2.22
N LYS A 224 -18.25 7.05 3.02
CA LYS A 224 -18.42 7.44 4.42
C LYS A 224 -17.33 6.80 5.28
N LEU A 225 -16.65 7.58 6.12
CA LEU A 225 -15.60 7.12 7.03
C LEU A 225 -16.03 5.93 7.91
N SER A 226 -17.30 5.89 8.32
CA SER A 226 -17.89 4.78 9.08
C SER A 226 -17.76 3.41 8.39
N ARG A 227 -17.60 3.38 7.06
CA ARG A 227 -17.36 2.14 6.31
C ARG A 227 -15.95 1.57 6.59
N LEU A 228 -14.94 2.41 6.83
CA LEU A 228 -13.54 1.99 7.05
C LEU A 228 -13.34 1.12 8.28
N LYS A 229 -14.04 1.44 9.38
CA LYS A 229 -13.97 0.72 10.66
C LYS A 229 -14.33 -0.78 10.52
N ARG A 230 -15.08 -1.17 9.47
CA ARG A 230 -15.57 -2.54 9.25
C ARG A 230 -14.72 -3.40 8.31
N PHE A 231 -13.60 -2.89 7.81
CA PHE A 231 -13.00 -3.47 6.61
C PHE A 231 -11.89 -4.48 6.82
N ASN A 232 -11.31 -4.64 7.99
CA ASN A 232 -10.28 -5.66 8.16
C ASN A 232 -10.76 -6.83 9.03
N PRO A 233 -11.11 -7.99 8.44
CA PRO A 233 -11.55 -9.15 9.21
C PRO A 233 -10.54 -9.58 10.27
N ARG A 234 -9.23 -9.41 10.03
CA ARG A 234 -8.20 -9.74 11.02
C ARG A 234 -8.24 -8.79 12.21
N LEU A 235 -8.42 -7.49 11.96
CA LEU A 235 -8.57 -6.49 13.01
C LEU A 235 -9.85 -6.73 13.80
N GLN A 236 -10.97 -6.98 13.13
CA GLN A 236 -12.24 -7.30 13.79
C GLN A 236 -12.14 -8.55 14.66
N ASN A 237 -11.48 -9.59 14.17
CA ASN A 237 -11.25 -10.79 14.96
C ASN A 237 -10.27 -10.56 16.11
N ALA A 238 -9.34 -9.61 16.00
CA ALA A 238 -8.48 -9.20 17.11
C ALA A 238 -9.27 -8.45 18.19
N VAL A 239 -10.14 -7.51 17.79
CA VAL A 239 -11.04 -6.80 18.72
C VAL A 239 -11.94 -7.81 19.46
N LYS A 240 -12.55 -8.77 18.75
CA LYS A 240 -13.35 -9.83 19.39
C LYS A 240 -12.57 -10.62 20.45
N LEU A 241 -11.29 -10.91 20.19
CA LEU A 241 -10.45 -11.60 21.17
C LEU A 241 -10.22 -10.75 22.43
N ILE A 242 -10.21 -9.43 22.32
CA ILE A 242 -10.12 -8.52 23.47
C ILE A 242 -11.44 -8.47 24.21
N ASP A 243 -12.55 -8.30 23.49
CA ASP A 243 -13.90 -8.24 24.07
C ASP A 243 -14.27 -9.53 24.83
N GLU A 244 -13.79 -10.69 24.36
CA GLU A 244 -14.00 -12.00 24.98
C GLU A 244 -12.98 -12.35 26.09
N ASP A 245 -12.12 -11.40 26.47
CA ASP A 245 -10.98 -11.56 27.38
C ASP A 245 -10.15 -12.83 27.07
N ALA A 246 -9.91 -13.05 25.78
CA ALA A 246 -9.28 -14.25 25.24
C ALA A 246 -7.74 -14.12 25.14
N VAL A 247 -7.17 -13.08 25.74
CA VAL A 247 -5.73 -12.78 25.75
C VAL A 247 -5.20 -12.82 27.18
N LEU A 248 -4.43 -13.85 27.49
CA LEU A 248 -3.76 -14.01 28.79
C LEU A 248 -2.29 -13.59 28.65
N LEU A 249 -1.92 -12.47 29.27
CA LEU A 249 -0.52 -12.05 29.37
C LEU A 249 0.19 -12.89 30.43
N LEU A 250 1.15 -13.72 30.00
CA LEU A 250 1.96 -14.57 30.88
C LEU A 250 3.23 -13.86 31.35
N GLN A 251 3.75 -12.94 30.52
CA GLN A 251 4.93 -12.14 30.83
C GLN A 251 4.85 -10.80 30.09
N HIS A 252 5.14 -9.71 30.81
CA HIS A 252 5.35 -8.38 30.25
C HIS A 252 6.38 -7.64 31.12
N ASP A 253 7.66 -7.79 30.79
CA ASP A 253 8.76 -7.18 31.53
C ASP A 253 9.95 -6.83 30.60
N LYS A 254 11.09 -6.44 31.18
CA LYS A 254 12.32 -6.13 30.43
C LYS A 254 12.87 -7.33 29.64
N ASN A 255 12.52 -8.56 30.02
CA ASN A 255 12.95 -9.79 29.36
C ASN A 255 12.05 -10.14 28.17
N GLY A 256 10.85 -9.55 28.08
CA GLY A 256 10.02 -9.56 26.89
C GLY A 256 8.53 -9.71 27.17
N ILE A 257 7.81 -10.03 26.11
CA ILE A 257 6.37 -10.26 26.10
C ILE A 257 6.12 -11.72 25.81
N LYS A 258 5.26 -12.36 26.61
CA LYS A 258 4.69 -13.68 26.34
C LYS A 258 3.21 -13.66 26.66
N ALA A 259 2.40 -14.07 25.71
CA ALA A 259 0.95 -14.13 25.85
C ALA A 259 0.40 -15.43 25.27
N GLU A 260 -0.63 -15.95 25.89
CA GLU A 260 -1.48 -17.00 25.36
C GLU A 260 -2.77 -16.38 24.83
N VAL A 261 -3.13 -16.68 23.59
CA VAL A 261 -4.33 -16.14 22.95
C VAL A 261 -5.19 -17.31 22.47
N LYS A 262 -6.47 -17.33 22.84
CA LYS A 262 -7.37 -18.37 22.35
C LYS A 262 -7.50 -18.29 20.83
N GLY A 263 -7.33 -19.42 20.18
CA GLY A 263 -7.49 -19.60 18.75
C GLY A 263 -8.86 -20.19 18.40
N SER A 264 -9.00 -20.58 17.14
CA SER A 264 -10.19 -21.29 16.68
C SER A 264 -10.15 -22.75 17.15
N ALA A 265 -11.32 -23.36 17.38
CA ALA A 265 -11.46 -24.78 17.75
C ALA A 265 -10.74 -25.19 19.05
N ASN A 266 -10.81 -24.34 20.09
CA ASN A 266 -10.23 -24.56 21.43
C ASN A 266 -8.70 -24.75 21.47
N LEU A 267 -7.99 -24.41 20.41
CA LEU A 267 -6.52 -24.38 20.40
C LEU A 267 -6.04 -23.01 20.86
N SER A 268 -5.05 -22.93 21.75
CA SER A 268 -4.38 -21.67 22.10
C SER A 268 -3.16 -21.44 21.21
N HIS A 269 -2.89 -20.17 20.91
CA HIS A 269 -1.67 -19.73 20.24
C HIS A 269 -0.80 -18.92 21.20
N ILE A 270 0.51 -19.10 21.09
CA ILE A 270 1.48 -18.38 21.90
C ILE A 270 2.03 -17.22 21.06
N VAL A 271 2.03 -16.04 21.65
CA VAL A 271 2.68 -14.84 21.13
C VAL A 271 3.88 -14.53 22.01
N VAL A 272 5.06 -14.39 21.41
CA VAL A 272 6.32 -14.12 22.14
C VAL A 272 7.17 -13.11 21.38
N GLY A 273 7.93 -12.29 22.11
CA GLY A 273 8.89 -11.38 21.50
C GLY A 273 9.30 -10.24 22.40
N LYS A 274 9.88 -9.20 21.82
CA LYS A 274 10.28 -7.97 22.51
C LYS A 274 9.87 -6.75 21.70
N GLY A 275 9.35 -5.73 22.38
CA GLY A 275 8.90 -4.50 21.71
C GLY A 275 7.92 -4.80 20.58
N ASN A 276 8.25 -4.36 19.36
CA ASN A 276 7.44 -4.59 18.16
C ASN A 276 7.69 -5.94 17.47
N ASP A 277 8.75 -6.65 17.83
CA ASP A 277 9.17 -7.91 17.21
C ASP A 277 8.46 -9.10 17.87
N LEU A 278 7.16 -9.20 17.64
CA LEU A 278 6.32 -10.28 18.12
C LEU A 278 6.18 -11.40 17.08
N GLN A 279 6.29 -12.63 17.55
CA GLN A 279 6.05 -13.84 16.78
C GLN A 279 4.85 -14.59 17.33
N CYS A 280 4.16 -15.36 16.48
CA CYS A 280 2.99 -16.13 16.89
C CYS A 280 3.05 -17.56 16.34
N THR A 281 2.56 -18.52 17.11
CA THR A 281 2.50 -19.94 16.70
C THR A 281 1.34 -20.28 15.76
N CYS A 282 0.52 -19.31 15.35
CA CYS A 282 -0.60 -19.56 14.44
C CYS A 282 -0.14 -19.78 12.98
N SER A 283 -0.90 -20.58 12.24
CA SER A 283 -0.60 -20.93 10.83
C SER A 283 -0.42 -19.71 9.92
N TRP A 284 -1.19 -18.63 10.14
CA TRP A 284 -1.04 -17.39 9.39
C TRP A 284 0.38 -16.81 9.53
N PHE A 285 0.89 -16.73 10.76
CA PHE A 285 2.23 -16.19 11.01
C PHE A 285 3.31 -17.14 10.50
N THR A 286 3.15 -18.45 10.68
CA THR A 286 4.10 -19.44 10.13
C THR A 286 4.23 -19.32 8.61
N ASN A 287 3.12 -19.14 7.90
CA ASN A 287 3.11 -19.10 6.44
C ASN A 287 3.51 -17.73 5.86
N ASN A 288 3.23 -16.64 6.57
CA ASN A 288 3.34 -15.28 6.01
C ASN A 288 4.26 -14.34 6.79
N ARG A 289 4.65 -14.69 8.02
CA ARG A 289 5.37 -13.81 8.97
C ARG A 289 4.71 -12.44 9.03
N THR A 290 5.47 -11.38 8.77
CA THR A 290 5.03 -9.98 8.70
C THR A 290 4.79 -9.50 7.27
N ASN A 291 5.10 -10.31 6.25
CA ASN A 291 5.01 -9.94 4.83
C ASN A 291 3.60 -9.56 4.38
N ARG A 292 2.58 -10.18 4.98
CA ARG A 292 1.16 -9.91 4.70
C ARG A 292 0.46 -9.18 5.84
N GLY A 293 1.24 -8.58 6.75
CA GLY A 293 0.76 -7.98 7.99
C GLY A 293 0.48 -8.97 9.10
N LEU A 294 0.36 -8.42 10.31
CA LEU A 294 0.25 -9.16 11.56
C LEU A 294 -1.00 -10.06 11.59
N CYS A 295 -0.89 -11.19 12.32
CA CYS A 295 -2.03 -12.06 12.57
C CYS A 295 -2.97 -11.41 13.62
N LYS A 296 -4.21 -11.90 13.70
CA LYS A 296 -5.19 -11.41 14.70
C LYS A 296 -4.69 -11.53 16.15
N HIS A 297 -3.88 -12.55 16.46
CA HIS A 297 -3.39 -12.79 17.83
C HIS A 297 -2.32 -11.76 18.25
N ILE A 298 -1.35 -11.46 17.36
CA ILE A 298 -0.37 -10.40 17.64
C ILE A 298 -1.07 -9.06 17.78
N LEU A 299 -2.05 -8.76 16.92
CA LEU A 299 -2.83 -7.53 17.02
C LEU A 299 -3.58 -7.43 18.35
N ALA A 300 -4.24 -8.50 18.79
CA ALA A 300 -4.91 -8.54 20.08
C ALA A 300 -3.91 -8.32 21.23
N VAL A 301 -2.75 -8.96 21.21
CA VAL A 301 -1.71 -8.73 22.23
C VAL A 301 -1.24 -7.27 22.23
N LYS A 302 -0.99 -6.68 21.06
CA LYS A 302 -0.62 -5.25 20.97
C LYS A 302 -1.71 -4.35 21.55
N MET A 303 -3.00 -4.59 21.23
CA MET A 303 -4.13 -3.87 21.82
C MET A 303 -4.14 -3.99 23.36
N LYS A 304 -4.05 -5.22 23.88
CA LYS A 304 -4.07 -5.47 25.34
C LYS A 304 -2.91 -4.75 26.04
N LEU A 305 -1.74 -4.66 25.41
CA LEU A 305 -0.59 -3.93 25.97
C LEU A 305 -0.80 -2.42 25.96
N SER A 306 -1.43 -1.87 24.91
CA SER A 306 -1.78 -0.45 24.82
C SER A 306 -2.89 -0.02 25.78
N ASP A 307 -3.81 -0.92 26.13
CA ASP A 307 -4.86 -0.64 27.12
C ASP A 307 -4.32 -0.63 28.57
N ILE A 308 -3.17 -1.26 28.81
CA ILE A 308 -2.53 -1.37 30.13
C ILE A 308 -1.47 -0.27 30.34
N SER A 309 -1.00 0.38 29.27
CA SER A 309 0.00 1.46 29.28
C SER A 309 -0.62 2.84 29.47
#